data_AF-A0A661MF22-F1
#
_entry.id   AF-A0A661MF22-F1
#
_cell.length_a   1.000
_cell.length_b   1.000
_cell.length_c   1.000
_cell.angle_alpha   90.00
_cell.angle_beta   90.00
_cell.angle_gamma   90.00
#
_symmetry.space_group_name_H-M   'P 1'
#
loop_
_entity.id
_entity.type
_entity.pdbx_description
1 polymer ?
#
loop_
_entity_poly.entity_id
_entity_poly.type
_entity_poly.pdbx_seq_one_letter_code
_entity_poly.pdbx_strand_id
1 'polypeptide(L)'
;CYFADDYEMEPKALKKNIVKHPELKSWLPMLADRLDQLSDFTAESVEKAIRDMAEELQIKPGILINGVRTVVTGQAVGPGLFDVLVAIGKKRVVSRLRNAEKLFNEG
;
A
#
# COMPACT_ATOMS: atom_id res chain seq x y z
N CYS A 1 1.37 15.24 5.32
CA CYS A 1 0.14 15.77 4.69
C CYS A 1 -0.39 14.72 3.73
N TYR A 2 -1.58 14.13 3.96
CA TYR A 2 -2.06 12.96 3.17
C TYR A 2 -2.32 13.26 1.67
N PHE A 3 -2.41 14.55 1.30
CA PHE A 3 -2.85 15.04 0.00
C PHE A 3 -1.73 15.55 -0.92
N ALA A 4 -0.50 15.68 -0.44
CA ALA A 4 0.64 16.05 -1.29
C ALA A 4 1.12 14.84 -2.07
N ASP A 5 1.47 15.02 -3.35
CA ASP A 5 2.00 13.94 -4.19
C ASP A 5 3.41 13.53 -3.75
N ASP A 6 4.12 14.46 -3.08
CA ASP A 6 5.35 14.22 -2.32
C ASP A 6 5.04 14.26 -0.81
N TYR A 7 5.22 13.13 -0.13
CA TYR A 7 5.14 13.05 1.31
C TYR A 7 6.44 12.42 1.84
N GLU A 8 6.92 12.88 2.99
CA GLU A 8 8.10 12.30 3.61
C GLU A 8 7.83 10.89 4.08
N MET A 9 8.74 9.97 3.71
CA MET A 9 8.70 8.60 4.18
C MET A 9 9.55 8.45 5.43
N GLU A 10 8.95 7.94 6.51
CA GLU A 10 9.67 7.63 7.73
C GLU A 10 10.74 6.55 7.44
N PRO A 11 12.04 6.80 7.71
CA PRO A 11 13.10 5.84 7.41
C PRO A 11 12.89 4.47 8.09
N LYS A 12 12.32 4.47 9.30
CA LYS A 12 11.98 3.26 10.04
C LYS A 12 10.84 2.49 9.36
N ALA A 13 9.83 3.17 8.82
CA ALA A 13 8.71 2.56 8.11
C ALA A 13 9.18 1.93 6.79
N LEU A 14 10.01 2.66 6.02
CA LEU A 14 10.62 2.17 4.79
C LEU A 14 11.42 0.89 5.06
N LYS A 15 12.36 0.92 6.01
CA LYS A 15 13.20 -0.24 6.32
C LYS A 15 12.39 -1.45 6.80
N LYS A 16 11.44 -1.23 7.72
CA LYS A 16 10.70 -2.31 8.39
C LYS A 16 9.63 -2.93 7.50
N ASN A 17 8.89 -2.11 6.76
CA ASN A 17 7.68 -2.55 6.05
C ASN A 17 7.91 -2.74 4.54
N ILE A 18 8.95 -2.14 3.95
CA ILE A 18 9.21 -2.20 2.51
C ILE A 18 10.50 -2.97 2.24
N VAL A 19 11.67 -2.44 2.62
CA VAL A 19 12.98 -3.01 2.27
C VAL A 19 13.16 -4.43 2.83
N LYS A 20 12.59 -4.73 4.00
CA LYS A 20 12.59 -6.07 4.59
C LYS A 20 11.86 -7.14 3.76
N HIS A 21 10.98 -6.73 2.85
CA HIS A 21 10.12 -7.61 2.06
C HIS A 21 10.33 -7.32 0.56
N PRO A 22 11.41 -7.82 -0.06
CA PRO A 22 11.72 -7.55 -1.46
C PRO A 22 10.60 -7.91 -2.44
N GLU A 23 9.77 -8.90 -2.09
CA GLU A 23 8.64 -9.37 -2.88
C GLU A 23 7.55 -8.30 -3.01
N LEU A 24 7.48 -7.33 -2.10
CA LEU A 24 6.58 -6.18 -2.24
C LEU A 24 6.86 -5.36 -3.50
N LYS A 25 8.09 -5.43 -4.06
CA LYS A 25 8.43 -4.80 -5.34
C LYS A 25 7.52 -5.27 -6.47
N SER A 26 7.10 -6.54 -6.46
CA SER A 26 6.15 -7.10 -7.45
C SER A 26 4.71 -7.08 -6.95
N TRP A 27 4.48 -7.35 -5.66
CA TRP A 27 3.10 -7.46 -5.15
C TRP A 27 2.36 -6.13 -5.07
N LEU A 28 3.05 -5.02 -4.80
CA LEU A 28 2.38 -3.71 -4.68
C LEU A 28 1.81 -3.23 -6.04
N PRO A 29 2.54 -3.31 -7.18
CA PRO A 29 1.95 -3.06 -8.49
C PRO A 29 0.78 -4.00 -8.82
N MET A 30 0.89 -5.30 -8.51
CA MET A 30 -0.22 -6.25 -8.73
C MET A 30 -1.46 -5.89 -7.91
N LEU A 31 -1.27 -5.49 -6.65
CA LEU A 31 -2.36 -5.01 -5.81
C LEU A 31 -2.97 -3.73 -6.37
N ALA A 32 -2.14 -2.83 -6.91
CA ALA A 32 -2.62 -1.61 -7.54
C ALA A 32 -3.59 -1.92 -8.69
N ASP A 33 -3.26 -2.88 -9.55
CA ASP A 33 -4.13 -3.29 -10.65
C ASP A 33 -5.44 -3.90 -10.15
N ARG A 34 -5.39 -4.74 -9.09
CA ARG A 34 -6.59 -5.28 -8.46
C ARG A 34 -7.51 -4.18 -7.91
N LEU A 35 -6.93 -3.23 -7.19
CA LEU A 35 -7.67 -2.09 -6.65
C LEU A 35 -8.24 -1.20 -7.76
N ASP A 36 -7.54 -1.07 -8.89
CA ASP A 36 -7.99 -0.32 -10.07
C ASP A 36 -9.23 -0.96 -10.74
N GLN A 37 -9.42 -2.27 -10.58
CA GLN A 37 -10.59 -2.99 -11.12
C GLN A 37 -11.82 -2.96 -10.18
N LEU A 38 -11.70 -2.48 -8.94
CA LEU A 38 -12.86 -2.40 -8.04
C LEU A 38 -13.91 -1.43 -8.59
N SER A 39 -15.17 -1.87 -8.67
CA SER A 39 -16.32 -1.01 -9.01
C SER A 39 -16.50 0.08 -7.97
N ASP A 40 -16.43 -0.30 -6.69
CA ASP A 40 -16.62 0.56 -5.53
C ASP A 40 -15.36 0.59 -4.68
N PHE A 41 -14.84 1.79 -4.41
CA PHE A 41 -13.63 1.99 -3.61
C PHE A 41 -14.00 2.37 -2.17
N THR A 42 -14.44 1.38 -1.40
CA THR A 42 -14.88 1.51 0.01
C THR A 42 -13.86 0.85 0.94
N ALA A 43 -13.96 1.11 2.25
CA ALA A 43 -13.04 0.50 3.22
C ALA A 43 -13.13 -1.03 3.18
N GLU A 44 -14.36 -1.57 3.11
CA GLU A 44 -14.63 -3.01 3.07
C GLU A 44 -14.10 -3.67 1.79
N SER A 45 -14.36 -3.08 0.61
CA SER A 45 -13.89 -3.66 -0.66
C SER A 45 -12.37 -3.62 -0.79
N VAL A 46 -11.73 -2.55 -0.31
CA VAL A 46 -10.26 -2.42 -0.29
C VAL A 46 -9.64 -3.39 0.71
N GLU A 47 -10.20 -3.51 1.92
CA GLU A 47 -9.73 -4.48 2.91
C GLU A 47 -9.81 -5.91 2.37
N LYS A 48 -10.97 -6.27 1.79
CA LYS A 48 -11.18 -7.59 1.21
C LYS A 48 -10.16 -7.87 0.11
N ALA A 49 -9.97 -6.95 -0.84
CA ALA A 49 -9.02 -7.13 -1.94
C ALA A 49 -7.58 -7.36 -1.44
N ILE A 50 -7.15 -6.64 -0.40
CA ILE A 50 -5.82 -6.81 0.20
C ILE A 50 -5.69 -8.16 0.90
N ARG A 51 -6.72 -8.58 1.65
CA ARG A 51 -6.70 -9.85 2.38
C ARG A 51 -6.78 -11.06 1.47
N ASP A 52 -7.67 -11.03 0.47
CA ASP A 52 -7.79 -12.08 -0.55
C ASP A 52 -6.44 -12.28 -1.26
N MET A 53 -5.79 -11.19 -1.68
CA MET A 53 -4.49 -11.30 -2.35
C MET A 53 -3.40 -11.86 -1.43
N ALA A 54 -3.41 -11.51 -0.14
CA ALA A 54 -2.48 -12.09 0.82
C ALA A 54 -2.70 -13.60 1.00
N GLU A 55 -3.96 -14.05 1.00
CA GLU A 55 -4.31 -15.46 1.04
C GLU A 55 -3.87 -16.21 -0.22
N GLU A 56 -4.13 -15.65 -1.41
CA GLU A 56 -3.67 -16.20 -2.70
C GLU A 56 -2.15 -16.35 -2.76
N LEU A 57 -1.42 -15.36 -2.22
CA LEU A 57 0.05 -15.39 -2.12
C LEU A 57 0.57 -16.25 -0.97
N GLN A 58 -0.32 -16.80 -0.13
CA GLN A 58 0.02 -17.59 1.07
C GLN A 58 0.93 -16.83 2.07
N ILE A 59 0.70 -15.52 2.22
CA ILE A 59 1.45 -14.65 3.13
C ILE A 59 0.57 -14.11 4.26
N LYS A 60 1.22 -13.60 5.31
CA LYS A 60 0.50 -12.87 6.36
C LYS A 60 -0.07 -11.57 5.78
N PRO A 61 -1.38 -11.26 5.95
CA PRO A 61 -1.99 -10.03 5.44
C PRO A 61 -1.29 -8.75 5.92
N GLY A 62 -0.71 -8.80 7.12
CA GLY A 62 0.05 -7.70 7.70
C GLY A 62 1.24 -7.24 6.84
N ILE A 63 1.78 -8.07 5.94
CA ILE A 63 2.85 -7.67 5.02
C ILE A 63 2.31 -6.66 4.00
N LEU A 64 1.21 -6.99 3.31
CA LEU A 64 0.57 -6.07 2.36
C LEU A 64 -0.02 -4.85 3.06
N ILE A 65 -0.73 -5.04 4.17
CA ILE A 65 -1.37 -3.93 4.91
C ILE A 65 -0.34 -2.89 5.34
N ASN A 66 0.78 -3.32 5.93
CA ASN A 66 1.81 -2.38 6.37
C ASN A 66 2.60 -1.79 5.20
N GLY A 67 2.82 -2.58 4.13
CA GLY A 67 3.44 -2.08 2.90
C GLY A 67 2.63 -0.98 2.24
N VAL A 68 1.32 -1.21 2.06
CA VAL A 68 0.37 -0.23 1.52
C VAL A 68 0.33 1.02 2.39
N ARG A 69 0.26 0.88 3.73
CA ARG A 69 0.32 2.05 4.63
C ARG A 69 1.56 2.88 4.37
N THR A 70 2.74 2.27 4.39
CA THR A 70 3.99 2.99 4.19
C THR A 70 4.03 3.67 2.82
N VAL A 71 3.62 2.98 1.75
CA VAL A 71 3.65 3.49 0.35
C VAL A 71 2.58 4.52 0.07
N VAL A 72 1.53 4.58 0.87
CA VAL A 72 0.46 5.55 0.66
C VAL A 72 0.59 6.75 1.59
N THR A 73 1.11 6.58 2.80
CA THR A 73 1.14 7.65 3.81
C THR A 73 2.54 8.06 4.25
N GLY A 74 3.56 7.23 4.00
CA GLY A 74 4.92 7.43 4.50
C GLY A 74 5.12 7.02 5.95
N GLN A 75 4.08 6.53 6.62
CA GLN A 75 4.08 6.33 8.08
C GLN A 75 3.99 4.84 8.44
N ALA A 76 4.62 4.43 9.54
CA ALA A 76 4.51 3.06 10.03
C ALA A 76 3.16 2.78 10.71
N VAL A 77 2.54 3.81 11.29
CA VAL A 77 1.30 3.73 12.08
C VAL A 77 0.43 4.94 11.80
N GLY A 78 -0.85 4.86 12.16
CA GLY A 78 -1.80 5.95 11.98
C GLY A 78 -3.24 5.46 12.14
N PRO A 79 -4.23 6.29 11.77
CA PRO A 79 -5.63 5.91 11.78
C PRO A 79 -5.90 4.69 10.88
N GLY A 80 -7.12 4.14 10.96
CA GLY A 80 -7.57 2.97 10.19
C GLY A 80 -7.13 3.05 8.74
N LEU A 81 -6.35 2.07 8.28
CA LEU A 81 -5.70 2.14 6.96
C LEU A 81 -6.77 2.32 5.87
N PHE A 82 -7.81 1.51 5.91
CA PHE A 82 -8.79 1.45 4.83
C PHE A 82 -9.58 2.76 4.71
N ASP A 83 -9.94 3.40 5.83
CA ASP A 83 -10.55 4.74 5.84
C ASP A 83 -9.61 5.79 5.24
N VAL A 84 -8.32 5.72 5.56
CA VAL A 84 -7.29 6.60 4.98
C VAL A 84 -7.17 6.39 3.47
N LEU A 85 -7.19 5.14 3.00
CA LEU A 85 -7.11 4.85 1.56
C LEU A 85 -8.33 5.43 0.82
N VAL A 86 -9.53 5.26 1.37
CA VAL A 86 -10.76 5.84 0.81
C VAL A 86 -10.69 7.35 0.78
N ALA A 87 -10.25 7.99 1.87
CA ALA A 87 -10.10 9.44 1.96
C ALA A 87 -9.05 10.00 0.97
N ILE A 88 -7.98 9.26 0.70
CA ILE A 88 -6.96 9.63 -0.31
C ILE A 88 -7.49 9.44 -1.73
N GLY A 89 -8.32 8.42 -1.94
CA GLY A 89 -9.00 8.12 -3.20
C GLY A 89 -8.24 7.16 -4.11
N LYS A 90 -9.02 6.33 -4.82
CA LYS A 90 -8.57 5.23 -5.70
C LYS A 90 -7.39 5.60 -6.60
N LYS A 91 -7.54 6.65 -7.41
CA LYS A 91 -6.53 7.04 -8.42
C LYS A 91 -5.14 7.27 -7.81
N ARG A 92 -5.08 7.97 -6.68
CA ARG A 92 -3.81 8.30 -6.01
C ARG A 92 -3.23 7.09 -5.30
N VAL A 93 -4.06 6.27 -4.65
CA VAL A 93 -3.63 5.00 -4.05
C VAL A 93 -3.00 4.09 -5.11
N VAL A 94 -3.70 3.85 -6.22
CA VAL A 94 -3.22 3.00 -7.33
C VAL A 94 -1.91 3.55 -7.91
N SER A 95 -1.84 4.86 -8.18
CA SER A 95 -0.62 5.49 -8.70
C SER A 95 0.58 5.33 -7.76
N ARG A 96 0.40 5.54 -6.45
CA ARG A 96 1.47 5.37 -5.46
C ARG A 96 1.96 3.91 -5.39
N LEU A 97 1.03 2.94 -5.42
CA LEU A 97 1.35 1.51 -5.38
C LEU A 97 2.06 1.03 -6.65
N ARG A 98 1.63 1.47 -7.85
CA ARG A 98 2.32 1.15 -9.11
C ARG A 98 3.76 1.65 -9.11
N ASN A 99 4.00 2.84 -8.54
CA ASN A 99 5.33 3.44 -8.47
C ASN A 99 6.16 2.98 -7.26
N ALA A 100 5.71 1.98 -6.49
CA ALA A 100 6.40 1.56 -5.26
C ALA A 100 7.79 0.95 -5.52
N GLU A 101 8.05 0.46 -6.74
CA GLU A 101 9.33 -0.14 -7.11
C GLU A 101 10.53 0.79 -6.91
N LYS A 102 10.33 2.11 -7.03
CA LYS A 102 11.39 3.12 -6.85
C LYS A 102 11.99 3.09 -5.44
N LEU A 103 11.19 2.69 -4.45
CA LEU A 103 11.59 2.61 -3.04
C LEU A 103 12.59 1.48 -2.75
N PHE A 104 12.76 0.54 -3.70
CA PHE A 104 13.71 -0.57 -3.58
C PHE A 104 15.05 -0.28 -4.25
N ASN A 105 15.14 0.79 -5.04
CA ASN A 105 16.38 1.19 -5.71
C ASN A 105 17.17 2.24 -4.89
N GLU A 106 16.57 2.78 -3.83
CA GLU A 106 17.14 3.80 -2.94
C GLU A 106 17.56 3.24 -1.55
N GLY A 107 17.62 1.90 -1.42
CA GLY A 107 17.90 1.18 -0.17
C GLY A 107 19.31 0.64 -0.03
#